data_AF-X1ICL8-F1
#
_entry.id   AF-X1ICL8-F1
#
_cell.length_a   1.000
_cell.length_b   1.000
_cell.length_c   1.000
_cell.angle_alpha   90.00
_cell.angle_beta   90.00
_cell.angle_gamma   90.00
#
_symmetry.space_group_name_H-M   'P 1'
#
loop_
_entity.id
_entity.type
_entity.pdbx_description
1 polymer ?
#
loop_
_entity_poly.entity_id
_entity_poly.type
_entity_poly.pdbx_seq_one_letter_code
_entity_poly.pdbx_strand_id
1 'polypeptide(L)'
;ARAYGLLDTKKEVNQLGKIFKIQPYLIRGLKSELDFEPPFKVWHRVCRNADLCMGKGCPHHSDCYYVKARKEMHKSQVLVLNHHLFFAHLASGEKVFPSFKGIVFDEAHNLEEVATSFLGIEVSNTEINFLLNFLSNPATQKGLFSRVKDLKDEKRDLLEGLVKEAKAANELFFSSLRDKLGKDNLKQRIREKGFMTNLLDNPLSRLMFGLNSLLDKEKDEEMKLEISSFLSRCLEIKDN
;
A
#
# COMPACT_ATOMS: atom_id res chain seq x y z
N ALA A 1 -1.78 -1.05 -22.05
CA ALA A 1 -0.90 -2.23 -22.25
C ALA A 1 0.13 -2.42 -21.12
N ARG A 2 0.73 -1.36 -20.54
CA ARG A 2 1.74 -1.46 -19.45
C ARG A 2 1.24 -2.04 -18.11
N ALA A 3 -0.06 -1.94 -17.79
CA ALA A 3 -0.59 -2.34 -16.47
C ALA A 3 -0.84 -3.86 -16.26
N TYR A 4 -0.78 -4.68 -17.31
CA TYR A 4 -1.11 -6.11 -17.21
C TYR A 4 0.04 -7.00 -16.71
N GLY A 5 1.26 -6.47 -16.65
CA GLY A 5 2.48 -7.20 -16.30
C GLY A 5 2.61 -7.60 -14.82
N LEU A 6 1.66 -7.23 -13.97
CA LEU A 6 1.74 -7.40 -12.51
C LEU A 6 0.60 -8.25 -11.91
N LEU A 7 -0.36 -8.64 -12.76
CA LEU A 7 -1.39 -9.61 -12.42
C LEU A 7 -0.90 -11.00 -12.85
N ASP A 8 -1.10 -11.98 -11.97
CA ASP A 8 -0.53 -13.31 -12.14
C ASP A 8 -1.49 -14.23 -12.91
N THR A 9 -2.80 -13.98 -12.81
CA THR A 9 -3.81 -14.87 -13.39
C THR A 9 -4.66 -14.19 -14.47
N LYS A 10 -5.16 -15.00 -15.42
CA LYS A 10 -6.15 -14.55 -16.42
C LYS A 10 -7.44 -14.03 -15.77
N LYS A 11 -7.83 -14.60 -14.62
CA LYS A 11 -9.02 -14.18 -13.88
C LYS A 11 -8.90 -12.74 -13.36
N GLU A 12 -7.75 -12.40 -12.79
CA GLU A 12 -7.46 -11.04 -12.31
C GLU A 12 -7.47 -10.02 -13.47
N VAL A 13 -6.85 -10.37 -14.60
CA VAL A 13 -6.83 -9.50 -15.79
C VAL A 13 -8.25 -9.27 -16.32
N ASN A 14 -9.09 -10.30 -16.34
CA ASN A 14 -10.49 -10.17 -16.76
C ASN A 14 -11.30 -9.28 -15.80
N GLN A 15 -11.10 -9.42 -14.49
CA GLN A 15 -11.77 -8.55 -13.51
C GLN A 15 -11.32 -7.11 -13.61
N LEU A 16 -10.02 -6.86 -13.81
CA LEU A 16 -9.51 -5.52 -14.10
C LEU A 16 -10.19 -4.93 -15.35
N GLY A 17 -10.30 -5.72 -16.42
CA GLY A 17 -11.02 -5.34 -17.63
C GLY A 17 -12.50 -5.00 -17.39
N LYS A 18 -13.18 -5.71 -16.48
CA LYS A 18 -14.56 -5.37 -16.07
C LYS A 18 -14.64 -3.99 -15.40
N ILE A 19 -13.70 -3.67 -14.50
CA ILE A 19 -13.65 -2.36 -13.84
C ILE A 19 -13.52 -1.24 -14.89
N PHE A 20 -12.60 -1.38 -15.85
CA PHE A 20 -12.44 -0.38 -16.92
C PHE A 20 -13.66 -0.24 -17.84
N LYS A 21 -14.41 -1.32 -18.08
CA LYS A 21 -15.66 -1.27 -18.84
C LYS A 21 -16.77 -0.50 -18.10
N ILE A 22 -16.82 -0.64 -16.77
CA ILE A 22 -17.82 0.03 -15.92
C ILE A 22 -17.41 1.48 -15.60
N GLN A 23 -16.11 1.79 -15.60
CA GLN A 23 -15.55 3.10 -15.24
C GLN A 23 -16.30 4.32 -15.84
N PRO A 24 -16.72 4.34 -17.12
CA PRO A 24 -17.43 5.50 -17.69
C PRO A 24 -18.81 5.76 -17.07
N TYR A 25 -19.39 4.75 -16.41
CA TYR A 25 -20.71 4.79 -15.79
C TYR A 25 -20.64 5.02 -14.27
N LEU A 26 -19.45 5.04 -13.68
CA LEU A 26 -19.27 5.33 -12.25
C LEU A 26 -19.48 6.83 -12.00
N ILE A 27 -20.17 7.15 -10.91
CA ILE A 27 -20.44 8.55 -10.54
C ILE A 27 -19.33 9.05 -9.61
N ARG A 28 -18.98 8.24 -8.60
CA ARG A 28 -18.05 8.64 -7.52
C ARG A 28 -16.73 7.86 -7.54
N GLY A 29 -16.61 6.84 -8.38
CA GLY A 29 -15.42 6.00 -8.48
C GLY A 29 -15.18 5.17 -7.22
N LEU A 30 -16.23 4.83 -6.47
CA LEU A 30 -16.15 4.06 -5.23
C LEU A 30 -16.22 2.56 -5.52
N LYS A 31 -15.54 1.77 -4.68
CA LYS A 31 -15.62 0.31 -4.73
C LYS A 31 -17.06 -0.21 -4.62
N SER A 32 -17.88 0.47 -3.81
CA SER A 32 -19.29 0.14 -3.56
C SER A 32 -20.21 0.38 -4.77
N GLU A 33 -19.74 1.07 -5.81
CA GLU A 33 -20.49 1.23 -7.07
C GLU A 33 -20.27 0.05 -8.03
N LEU A 34 -19.37 -0.88 -7.71
CA LEU A 34 -19.17 -2.10 -8.49
C LEU A 34 -20.25 -3.14 -8.14
N ASP A 35 -20.70 -3.88 -9.15
CA ASP A 35 -21.65 -5.00 -9.02
C ASP A 35 -20.99 -6.31 -8.54
N PHE A 36 -19.68 -6.26 -8.25
CA PHE A 36 -18.91 -7.38 -7.71
C PHE A 36 -17.82 -6.89 -6.77
N GLU A 37 -17.38 -7.78 -5.88
CA GLU A 37 -16.24 -7.54 -4.99
C GLU A 37 -14.93 -7.90 -5.71
N PRO A 38 -14.09 -6.93 -6.11
CA PRO A 38 -12.80 -7.23 -6.72
C PRO A 38 -11.83 -7.82 -5.69
N PRO A 39 -11.03 -8.84 -6.06
CA PRO A 39 -9.97 -9.34 -5.18
C PRO A 39 -9.02 -8.22 -4.77
N PHE A 40 -8.46 -8.32 -3.56
CA PHE A 40 -7.53 -7.34 -3.00
C PHE A 40 -6.44 -6.91 -3.99
N LYS A 41 -5.78 -7.89 -4.64
CA LYS A 41 -4.71 -7.63 -5.61
C LYS A 41 -5.17 -6.86 -6.85
N VAL A 42 -6.41 -7.06 -7.31
CA VAL A 42 -6.98 -6.32 -8.44
C VAL A 42 -7.34 -4.91 -8.00
N TRP A 43 -8.02 -4.77 -6.85
CA TRP A 43 -8.43 -3.47 -6.34
C TRP A 43 -7.24 -2.56 -6.02
N HIS A 44 -6.19 -3.08 -5.38
CA HIS A 44 -4.96 -2.34 -5.06
C HIS A 44 -4.26 -1.76 -6.31
N ARG A 45 -4.54 -2.29 -7.51
CA ARG A 45 -3.98 -1.80 -8.78
C ARG A 45 -4.72 -0.60 -9.36
N VAL A 46 -5.99 -0.43 -9.00
CA VAL A 46 -6.86 0.62 -9.56
C VAL A 46 -7.26 1.67 -8.54
N CYS A 47 -7.24 1.33 -7.25
CA CYS A 47 -7.54 2.28 -6.20
C CYS A 47 -6.44 3.34 -6.09
N ARG A 48 -6.82 4.51 -5.59
CA ARG A 48 -5.87 5.58 -5.33
C ARG A 48 -5.00 5.21 -4.13
N ASN A 49 -3.70 5.16 -4.34
CA ASN A 49 -2.70 5.07 -3.27
C ASN A 49 -2.06 6.45 -3.04
N ALA A 50 -1.83 6.83 -1.78
CA ALA A 50 -1.38 8.18 -1.46
C ALA A 50 0.02 8.50 -1.97
N ASP A 51 0.88 7.50 -1.86
CA ASP A 51 2.27 7.43 -2.25
C ASP A 51 2.49 7.23 -3.75
N LEU A 52 1.47 6.81 -4.51
CA LEU A 52 1.52 6.67 -5.97
C LEU A 52 0.77 7.78 -6.73
N CYS A 53 0.38 8.86 -6.03
CA CYS A 53 -0.38 9.94 -6.64
C CYS A 53 0.55 11.03 -7.23
N MET A 54 0.53 11.20 -8.55
CA MET A 54 1.28 12.27 -9.25
C MET A 54 0.72 13.69 -9.05
N GLY A 55 -0.36 13.86 -8.29
CA GLY A 55 -0.98 15.16 -8.01
C GLY A 55 -1.30 15.92 -9.30
N LYS A 56 -0.86 17.18 -9.38
CA LYS A 56 -1.09 18.07 -10.54
C LYS A 56 -0.42 17.58 -11.83
N GLY A 57 0.63 16.76 -11.74
CA GLY A 57 1.31 16.17 -12.90
C GLY A 57 0.57 14.97 -13.50
N CYS A 58 -0.51 14.51 -12.87
CA CYS A 58 -1.30 13.38 -13.37
C CYS A 58 -2.05 13.74 -14.66
N PRO A 59 -1.88 12.99 -15.77
CA PRO A 59 -2.59 13.23 -17.03
C PRO A 59 -4.12 13.17 -16.90
N HIS A 60 -4.62 12.44 -15.91
CA HIS A 60 -6.05 12.24 -15.65
C HIS A 60 -6.57 13.09 -14.48
N HIS A 61 -5.83 14.13 -14.08
CA HIS A 61 -6.18 14.96 -12.91
C HIS A 61 -7.57 15.61 -13.01
N SER A 62 -7.99 16.05 -14.20
CA SER A 62 -9.32 16.64 -14.44
C SER A 62 -10.46 15.67 -14.15
N ASP A 63 -10.27 14.40 -14.51
CA ASP A 63 -11.31 13.38 -14.45
C ASP A 63 -11.22 12.48 -13.23
N CYS A 64 -10.17 12.64 -12.43
CA CYS A 64 -9.92 11.88 -11.22
C CYS A 64 -11.05 12.08 -10.19
N TYR A 65 -11.75 10.99 -9.87
CA TYR A 65 -12.81 10.96 -8.84
C TYR A 65 -12.35 11.52 -7.48
N TYR A 66 -11.14 11.19 -7.05
CA TYR A 66 -10.57 11.69 -5.80
C TYR A 66 -10.38 13.21 -5.79
N VAL A 67 -9.91 13.79 -6.90
CA VAL A 67 -9.74 15.24 -7.03
C VAL A 67 -11.09 15.95 -7.04
N LYS A 68 -12.09 15.39 -7.73
CA LYS A 68 -13.46 15.91 -7.73
C LYS A 68 -14.06 15.88 -6.32
N ALA A 69 -13.95 14.76 -5.61
CA ALA A 69 -14.40 14.61 -4.22
C ALA A 69 -13.70 15.60 -3.28
N ARG A 70 -12.38 15.82 -3.42
CA ARG A 70 -11.67 16.84 -2.65
C ARG A 70 -12.18 18.25 -2.94
N LYS A 71 -12.43 18.60 -4.20
CA LYS A 71 -12.98 19.92 -4.57
C LYS A 71 -14.38 20.14 -3.98
N GLU A 72 -15.20 19.10 -3.97
CA GLU A 72 -16.53 19.15 -3.34
C GLU A 72 -16.41 19.34 -1.83
N MET A 73 -15.58 18.53 -1.18
CA MET A 73 -15.28 18.62 0.25
C MET A 73 -14.82 20.03 0.68
N HIS A 74 -14.00 20.71 -0.14
CA HIS A 74 -13.55 22.08 0.13
C HIS A 74 -14.66 23.14 0.00
N LYS A 75 -15.75 22.84 -0.70
CA LYS A 75 -16.90 23.75 -0.87
C LYS A 75 -18.02 23.47 0.13
N SER A 76 -17.98 22.34 0.81
CA SER A 76 -18.99 21.92 1.77
C SER A 76 -18.95 22.77 3.04
N GLN A 77 -20.13 23.13 3.54
CA GLN A 77 -20.29 23.78 4.86
C GLN A 77 -20.30 22.76 6.00
N VAL A 78 -20.75 21.53 5.70
CA VAL A 78 -20.81 20.40 6.64
C VAL A 78 -20.20 19.18 5.97
N LEU A 79 -19.30 18.49 6.68
CA LEU A 79 -18.67 17.25 6.24
C LEU A 79 -19.10 16.13 7.18
N VAL A 80 -19.71 15.09 6.63
CA VAL A 80 -20.05 13.85 7.35
C VAL A 80 -19.06 12.78 6.92
N LEU A 81 -18.34 12.22 7.88
CA LEU A 81 -17.27 11.27 7.64
C LEU A 81 -17.23 10.21 8.74
N ASN A 82 -16.69 9.04 8.42
CA ASN A 82 -16.45 8.00 9.41
C ASN A 82 -15.30 8.44 10.35
N HIS A 83 -15.37 8.09 11.64
CA HIS A 83 -14.28 8.26 12.62
C HIS A 83 -12.92 7.84 12.07
N HIS A 84 -12.89 6.75 11.28
CA HIS A 84 -11.68 6.26 10.61
C HIS A 84 -11.00 7.34 9.76
N LEU A 85 -11.79 8.08 8.97
CA LEU A 85 -11.28 9.17 8.13
C LEU A 85 -10.81 10.36 8.96
N PHE A 86 -11.44 10.62 10.11
CA PHE A 86 -11.02 11.67 11.05
C PHE A 86 -9.65 11.37 11.64
N PHE A 87 -9.43 10.17 12.16
CA PHE A 87 -8.13 9.82 12.74
C PHE A 87 -7.03 9.72 11.69
N ALA A 88 -7.35 9.27 10.46
CA ALA A 88 -6.40 9.36 9.34
C ALA A 88 -5.98 10.81 9.05
N HIS A 89 -6.90 11.78 9.18
CA HIS A 89 -6.57 13.20 9.05
C HIS A 89 -5.64 13.67 10.17
N LEU A 90 -5.90 13.31 11.42
CA LEU A 90 -5.02 13.65 12.54
C LEU A 90 -3.62 13.03 12.38
N ALA A 91 -3.54 11.73 12.07
CA ALA A 91 -2.29 11.02 11.84
C ALA A 91 -1.46 11.63 10.69
N SER A 92 -2.12 12.24 9.71
CA SER A 92 -1.45 12.95 8.61
C SER A 92 -0.92 14.34 8.98
N GLY A 93 -1.12 14.80 10.21
CA GLY A 93 -0.86 16.19 10.63
C GLY A 93 -1.86 17.18 10.05
N GLU A 94 -3.14 16.81 10.04
CA GLU A 94 -4.27 17.65 9.61
C GLU A 94 -4.26 18.08 8.13
N LYS A 95 -3.66 17.28 7.24
CA LYS A 95 -3.47 17.64 5.82
C LYS A 95 -4.60 17.17 4.89
N VAL A 96 -5.53 16.38 5.40
CA VAL A 96 -6.57 15.73 4.56
C VAL A 96 -7.79 16.62 4.33
N PHE A 97 -8.28 17.30 5.37
CA PHE A 97 -9.53 18.03 5.36
C PHE A 97 -9.29 19.55 5.40
N PRO A 98 -10.27 20.36 4.97
CA PRO A 98 -10.22 21.81 5.15
C PRO A 98 -10.24 22.17 6.64
N SER A 99 -9.86 23.40 6.99
CA SER A 99 -10.04 23.89 8.35
C SER A 99 -11.53 23.91 8.72
N PHE A 100 -11.83 23.48 9.95
CA PHE A 100 -13.18 23.45 10.50
C PHE A 100 -13.20 24.11 11.89
N LYS A 101 -14.36 24.61 12.30
CA LYS A 101 -14.52 25.34 13.58
C LYS A 101 -15.03 24.49 14.73
N GLY A 102 -15.56 23.30 14.42
CA GLY A 102 -16.14 22.39 15.39
C GLY A 102 -16.31 21.01 14.79
N ILE A 103 -16.39 20.02 15.66
CA ILE A 103 -16.58 18.61 15.32
C ILE A 103 -17.65 18.03 16.24
N VAL A 104 -18.47 17.14 15.69
CA VAL A 104 -19.45 16.37 16.43
C VAL A 104 -19.11 14.91 16.23
N PHE A 105 -18.85 14.20 17.33
CA PHE A 105 -18.71 12.75 17.31
C PHE A 105 -20.04 12.13 17.68
N ASP A 106 -20.61 11.38 16.74
CA ASP A 106 -21.72 10.50 17.02
C ASP A 106 -21.17 9.20 17.61
N GLU A 107 -21.87 8.57 18.56
CA GLU A 107 -21.41 7.33 19.20
C GLU A 107 -19.95 7.36 19.72
N ALA A 108 -19.60 8.46 20.40
CA ALA A 108 -18.25 8.74 20.87
C ALA A 108 -17.65 7.67 21.81
N HIS A 109 -18.44 6.72 22.30
CA HIS A 109 -17.95 5.57 23.06
C HIS A 109 -16.99 4.68 22.25
N ASN A 110 -17.10 4.65 20.92
CA ASN A 110 -16.20 3.88 20.04
C ASN A 110 -14.89 4.62 19.70
N LEU A 111 -14.74 5.85 20.18
CA LEU A 111 -13.67 6.75 19.72
C LEU A 111 -12.28 6.25 20.12
N GLU A 112 -12.13 5.69 21.32
CA GLU A 112 -10.86 5.19 21.84
C GLU A 112 -10.33 4.00 21.02
N GLU A 113 -11.21 3.06 20.67
CA GLU A 113 -10.84 1.88 19.88
C GLU A 113 -10.39 2.28 18.47
N VAL A 114 -11.12 3.19 17.82
CA VAL A 114 -10.76 3.69 16.49
C VAL A 114 -9.47 4.54 16.56
N ALA A 115 -9.30 5.36 17.59
CA ALA A 115 -8.05 6.11 17.77
C ALA A 115 -6.85 5.17 17.91
N THR A 116 -6.99 4.10 18.69
CA THR A 116 -5.92 3.13 18.93
C THR A 116 -5.51 2.41 17.65
N SER A 117 -6.48 2.03 16.79
CA SER A 117 -6.16 1.37 15.52
C SER A 117 -5.47 2.29 14.52
N PHE A 118 -5.81 3.59 14.49
CA PHE A 118 -5.17 4.55 13.59
C PHE A 118 -3.83 5.11 14.06
N LEU A 119 -3.62 5.17 15.38
CA LEU A 119 -2.36 5.61 15.98
C LEU A 119 -1.39 4.44 16.18
N GLY A 120 -1.88 3.21 16.12
CA GLY A 120 -1.07 2.00 16.13
C GLY A 120 -0.49 1.67 14.76
N ILE A 121 0.55 0.84 14.75
CA ILE A 121 1.10 0.24 13.52
C ILE A 121 0.61 -1.20 13.43
N GLU A 122 0.20 -1.61 12.23
CA GLU A 122 -0.11 -2.98 11.88
C GLU A 122 0.93 -3.51 10.88
N VAL A 123 1.43 -4.71 11.13
CA VAL A 123 2.35 -5.40 10.23
C VAL A 123 1.84 -6.82 10.04
N SER A 124 1.58 -7.20 8.78
CA SER A 124 1.11 -8.55 8.45
C SER A 124 2.02 -9.27 7.46
N ASN A 125 2.12 -10.60 7.63
CA ASN A 125 2.84 -11.47 6.71
C ASN A 125 2.34 -11.33 5.26
N THR A 126 1.03 -11.18 5.10
CA THR A 126 0.37 -11.06 3.79
C THR A 126 0.72 -9.74 3.12
N GLU A 127 0.71 -8.62 3.84
CA GLU A 127 1.04 -7.30 3.29
C GLU A 127 2.51 -7.21 2.91
N ILE A 128 3.42 -7.71 3.75
CA ILE A 128 4.86 -7.75 3.41
C ILE A 128 5.09 -8.60 2.17
N ASN A 129 4.50 -9.79 2.09
CA ASN A 129 4.63 -10.63 0.90
C ASN A 129 4.03 -9.98 -0.34
N PHE A 130 2.90 -9.29 -0.21
CA PHE A 130 2.29 -8.55 -1.30
C PHE A 130 3.22 -7.42 -1.79
N LEU A 131 3.81 -6.68 -0.87
CA LEU A 131 4.79 -5.64 -1.14
C LEU A 131 6.01 -6.22 -1.87
N LEU A 132 6.63 -7.29 -1.36
CA LEU A 132 7.79 -7.93 -1.99
C LEU A 132 7.46 -8.52 -3.38
N ASN A 133 6.26 -9.08 -3.57
CA ASN A 133 5.78 -9.56 -4.88
C ASN A 133 5.57 -8.42 -5.89
N PHE A 134 5.36 -7.19 -5.45
CA PHE A 134 5.29 -6.04 -6.35
C PHE A 134 6.63 -5.79 -7.04
N LEU A 135 7.76 -6.01 -6.34
CA LEU A 135 9.10 -5.88 -6.91
C LEU A 135 9.45 -7.03 -7.85
N SER A 136 9.32 -8.26 -7.34
CA SER A 136 9.54 -9.48 -8.11
C SER A 136 8.78 -10.67 -7.50
N ASN A 137 8.02 -11.35 -8.35
CA ASN A 137 7.36 -12.61 -8.06
C ASN A 137 8.13 -13.76 -8.73
N PRO A 138 8.84 -14.63 -7.96
CA PRO A 138 9.58 -15.76 -8.51
C PRO A 138 8.73 -16.73 -9.33
N ALA A 139 7.46 -16.90 -8.98
CA ALA A 139 6.58 -17.86 -9.64
C ALA A 139 6.14 -17.40 -11.05
N THR A 140 5.98 -16.09 -11.25
CA THR A 140 5.51 -15.53 -12.52
C THR A 140 6.59 -14.75 -13.28
N GLN A 141 7.76 -14.53 -12.67
CA GLN A 141 8.85 -13.67 -13.19
C GLN A 141 8.35 -12.26 -13.57
N LYS A 142 7.32 -11.80 -12.86
CA LYS A 142 6.67 -10.51 -13.03
C LYS A 142 6.99 -9.60 -11.85
N GLY A 143 6.96 -8.28 -12.06
CA GLY A 143 7.22 -7.31 -11.01
C GLY A 143 7.62 -5.94 -11.55
N LEU A 144 8.10 -5.09 -10.67
CA LEU A 144 8.73 -3.82 -11.02
C LEU A 144 10.01 -4.06 -11.84
N PHE A 145 10.86 -5.01 -11.44
CA PHE A 145 12.17 -5.23 -12.08
C PHE A 145 12.09 -5.71 -13.54
N SER A 146 10.99 -6.35 -13.94
CA SER A 146 10.76 -6.75 -15.33
C SER A 146 10.31 -5.59 -16.22
N ARG A 147 9.87 -4.46 -15.65
CA ARG A 147 9.43 -3.26 -16.38
C ARG A 147 10.51 -2.19 -16.52
N VAL A 148 11.59 -2.29 -15.74
CA VAL A 148 12.75 -1.39 -15.88
C VAL A 148 13.52 -1.78 -17.13
N LYS A 149 13.55 -0.89 -18.12
CA LYS A 149 14.09 -1.17 -19.46
C LYS A 149 15.60 -1.39 -19.47
N ASP A 150 16.35 -0.61 -18.69
CA ASP A 150 17.82 -0.58 -18.72
C ASP A 150 18.46 -1.30 -17.53
N LEU A 151 17.74 -2.28 -16.96
CA LEU A 151 18.24 -3.08 -15.86
C LEU A 151 19.08 -4.25 -16.39
N LYS A 152 20.41 -4.16 -16.25
CA LYS A 152 21.35 -5.25 -16.57
C LYS A 152 20.99 -6.54 -15.83
N ASP A 153 21.16 -7.69 -16.47
CA ASP A 153 20.80 -9.00 -15.93
C ASP A 153 21.50 -9.28 -14.58
N GLU A 154 22.80 -9.02 -14.46
CA GLU A 154 23.53 -9.17 -13.18
C GLU A 154 22.90 -8.37 -12.04
N LYS A 155 22.47 -7.13 -12.32
CA LYS A 155 21.83 -6.27 -11.30
C LYS A 155 20.40 -6.75 -11.01
N ARG A 156 19.68 -7.26 -12.01
CA ARG A 156 18.37 -7.87 -11.83
C ARG A 156 18.46 -9.08 -10.91
N ASP A 157 19.37 -10.01 -11.20
CA ASP A 157 19.58 -11.23 -10.42
C ASP A 157 19.94 -10.91 -8.96
N LEU A 158 20.80 -9.91 -8.75
CA LEU A 158 21.12 -9.41 -7.42
C LEU A 158 19.87 -8.90 -6.68
N LEU A 159 19.08 -8.03 -7.30
CA LEU A 159 17.86 -7.47 -6.69
C LEU A 159 16.80 -8.55 -6.42
N GLU A 160 16.64 -9.51 -7.32
CA GLU A 160 15.76 -10.66 -7.11
C GLU A 160 16.23 -11.55 -5.97
N GLY A 161 17.55 -11.73 -5.82
CA GLY A 161 18.17 -12.39 -4.67
C GLY A 161 17.81 -11.70 -3.35
N LEU A 162 17.90 -10.37 -3.30
CA LEU A 162 17.52 -9.58 -2.12
C LEU A 162 16.03 -9.70 -1.79
N VAL A 163 15.16 -9.73 -2.80
CA VAL A 163 13.71 -9.97 -2.59
C VAL A 163 13.46 -11.37 -2.02
N LYS A 164 14.16 -12.40 -2.53
CA LYS A 164 14.04 -13.78 -2.00
C LYS A 164 14.50 -13.86 -0.55
N GLU A 165 15.60 -13.21 -0.21
CA GLU A 165 16.11 -13.13 1.16
C GLU A 165 15.12 -12.44 2.11
N ALA A 166 14.54 -11.31 1.69
CA ALA A 166 13.52 -10.61 2.48
C ALA A 166 12.25 -11.46 2.69
N LYS A 167 11.83 -12.23 1.68
CA LYS A 167 10.70 -13.17 1.80
C LYS A 167 10.98 -14.28 2.79
N ALA A 168 12.15 -14.90 2.73
CA ALA A 168 12.55 -15.94 3.67
C ALA A 168 12.60 -15.41 5.11
N ALA A 169 13.13 -14.21 5.31
CA ALA A 169 13.15 -13.56 6.62
C ALA A 169 11.74 -13.24 7.14
N ASN A 170 10.83 -12.80 6.28
CA ASN A 170 9.43 -12.57 6.62
C ASN A 170 8.73 -13.86 7.07
N GLU A 171 8.90 -14.96 6.32
CA GLU A 171 8.35 -16.26 6.67
C GLU A 171 8.89 -16.76 8.01
N LEU A 172 10.20 -16.67 8.23
CA LEU A 172 10.86 -17.06 9.48
C LEU A 172 10.42 -16.21 10.68
N PHE A 173 10.20 -14.91 10.49
CA PHE A 173 9.72 -14.03 11.54
C PHE A 173 8.31 -14.43 12.00
N PHE A 174 7.37 -14.59 11.07
CA PHE A 174 5.98 -14.93 11.41
C PHE A 174 5.80 -16.39 11.86
N SER A 175 6.66 -17.32 11.41
CA SER A 175 6.66 -18.67 11.97
C SER A 175 7.14 -18.66 13.42
N SER A 176 8.27 -18.00 13.70
CA SER A 176 8.82 -17.87 15.06
C SER A 176 7.84 -17.16 16.01
N LEU A 177 7.14 -16.13 15.50
CA LEU A 177 6.10 -15.43 16.26
C LEU A 177 4.93 -16.37 16.61
N ARG A 178 4.46 -17.18 15.64
CA ARG A 178 3.39 -18.16 15.86
C ARG A 178 3.80 -19.23 16.85
N ASP A 179 5.03 -19.74 16.74
CA ASP A 179 5.56 -20.75 17.65
C ASP A 179 5.65 -20.21 19.09
N LYS A 180 6.01 -18.93 19.25
CA LYS A 180 6.10 -18.28 20.56
C LYS A 180 4.72 -17.96 21.16
N LEU A 181 3.73 -17.57 20.35
CA LEU A 181 2.38 -17.21 20.83
C LEU A 181 1.44 -18.42 21.03
N GLY A 182 1.74 -19.57 20.41
CA GLY A 182 0.89 -20.76 20.44
C GLY A 182 -0.18 -20.77 19.33
N LYS A 183 -0.93 -21.88 19.21
CA LYS A 183 -1.87 -22.12 18.09
C LYS A 183 -3.04 -21.12 18.04
N ASP A 184 -3.21 -20.54 16.84
CA ASP A 184 -4.32 -19.81 16.18
C ASP A 184 -5.42 -19.09 17.00
N ASN A 185 -5.79 -17.88 16.53
CA ASN A 185 -6.88 -17.00 17.01
C ASN A 185 -6.74 -16.38 18.40
N LEU A 186 -5.52 -16.14 18.86
CA LEU A 186 -5.28 -15.46 20.13
C LEU A 186 -5.01 -13.95 19.91
N LYS A 187 -5.96 -13.09 20.32
CA LYS A 187 -5.68 -11.67 20.55
C LYS A 187 -4.90 -11.55 21.86
N GLN A 188 -3.58 -11.46 21.78
CA GLN A 188 -2.71 -11.31 22.96
C GLN A 188 -2.09 -9.92 23.01
N ARG A 189 -1.98 -9.38 24.23
CA ARG A 189 -1.28 -8.12 24.49
C ARG A 189 0.15 -8.42 24.92
N ILE A 190 1.11 -8.01 24.11
CA ILE A 190 2.54 -8.09 24.44
C ILE A 190 2.92 -6.82 25.20
N ARG A 191 3.52 -6.96 26.39
CA ARG A 191 3.98 -5.82 27.21
C ARG A 191 5.50 -5.77 27.37
N GLU A 192 6.18 -6.83 26.97
CA GLU A 192 7.63 -6.98 27.07
C GLU A 192 8.32 -6.31 25.87
N LYS A 193 9.37 -5.52 26.13
CA LYS A 193 10.23 -4.97 25.09
C LYS A 193 11.14 -6.05 24.52
N GLY A 194 11.43 -6.00 23.23
CA GLY A 194 12.29 -7.02 22.60
C GLY A 194 11.65 -8.41 22.58
N PHE A 195 10.31 -8.47 22.57
CA PHE A 195 9.56 -9.72 22.54
C PHE A 195 9.97 -10.61 21.34
N MET A 196 10.37 -10.02 20.22
CA MET A 196 10.91 -10.71 19.05
C MET A 196 12.14 -9.96 18.53
N THR A 197 13.08 -10.73 17.97
CA THR A 197 14.17 -10.17 17.16
C THR A 197 13.61 -9.74 15.81
N ASN A 198 13.90 -8.52 15.37
CA ASN A 198 13.54 -8.06 14.03
C ASN A 198 14.44 -8.74 12.98
N LEU A 199 13.94 -9.82 12.36
CA LEU A 199 14.64 -10.54 11.31
C LEU A 199 14.59 -9.83 9.95
N LEU A 200 13.72 -8.82 9.80
CA LEU A 200 13.48 -8.10 8.55
C LEU A 200 14.43 -6.91 8.36
N ASP A 201 15.00 -6.36 9.42
CA ASP A 201 15.84 -5.16 9.38
C ASP A 201 16.98 -5.26 8.34
N ASN A 202 17.83 -6.28 8.45
CA ASN A 202 18.98 -6.46 7.56
C ASN A 202 18.59 -6.78 6.09
N PRO A 203 17.66 -7.71 5.81
CA PRO A 203 17.18 -7.94 4.45
C PRO A 203 16.52 -6.71 3.81
N LEU A 204 15.64 -6.01 4.53
CA LEU A 204 14.98 -4.80 4.01
C LEU A 204 15.98 -3.68 3.78
N SER A 205 16.96 -3.48 4.68
CA SER A 205 18.01 -2.47 4.50
C SER A 205 18.83 -2.68 3.24
N ARG A 206 19.24 -3.93 2.96
CA ARG A 206 19.98 -4.26 1.73
C ARG A 206 19.12 -4.08 0.49
N LEU A 207 17.85 -4.48 0.54
CA LEU A 207 16.90 -4.27 -0.55
C LEU A 207 16.69 -2.78 -0.82
N MET A 208 16.48 -1.96 0.22
CA MET A 208 16.35 -0.51 0.12
C MET A 208 17.60 0.13 -0.49
N PHE A 209 18.80 -0.32 -0.10
CA PHE A 209 20.04 0.16 -0.71
C PHE A 209 20.09 -0.15 -2.22
N GLY A 210 19.73 -1.37 -2.61
CA GLY A 210 19.67 -1.77 -4.02
C GLY A 210 18.65 -0.96 -4.83
N LEU A 211 17.50 -0.64 -4.23
CA LEU A 211 16.45 0.17 -4.84
C LEU A 211 16.81 1.65 -4.95
N ASN A 212 17.49 2.23 -3.97
CA ASN A 212 18.00 3.60 -4.08
C ASN A 212 18.97 3.74 -5.28
N SER A 213 19.89 2.78 -5.44
CA SER A 213 20.77 2.73 -6.61
C SER A 213 20.03 2.59 -7.95
N LEU A 214 18.80 2.06 -7.94
CA LEU A 214 17.93 1.99 -9.11
C LEU A 214 17.23 3.32 -9.36
N LEU A 215 16.71 3.94 -8.30
CA LEU A 215 16.04 5.24 -8.32
C LEU A 215 16.92 6.33 -8.92
N ASP A 216 18.20 6.39 -8.54
CA ASP A 216 19.17 7.38 -9.03
C ASP A 216 19.39 7.36 -10.55
N LYS A 217 19.14 6.20 -11.19
CA LYS A 217 19.39 5.97 -12.62
C LYS A 217 18.12 6.01 -13.46
N GLU A 218 16.96 5.93 -12.82
CA GLU A 218 15.67 5.91 -13.50
C GLU A 218 15.32 7.33 -14.00
N LYS A 219 14.73 7.41 -15.19
CA LYS A 219 14.30 8.68 -15.80
C LYS A 219 12.78 8.78 -15.91
N ASP A 220 12.09 7.65 -15.91
CA ASP A 220 10.63 7.59 -15.96
C ASP A 220 10.06 7.99 -14.58
N GLU A 221 9.31 9.10 -14.54
CA GLU A 221 8.77 9.67 -13.29
C GLU A 221 7.73 8.76 -12.63
N GLU A 222 6.97 7.97 -13.40
CA GLU A 222 6.03 6.98 -12.86
C GLU A 222 6.81 5.86 -12.14
N MET A 223 7.88 5.36 -12.75
CA MET A 223 8.75 4.36 -12.15
C MET A 223 9.48 4.87 -10.90
N LYS A 224 10.00 6.11 -10.93
CA LYS A 224 10.60 6.74 -9.74
C LYS A 224 9.62 6.81 -8.57
N LEU A 225 8.36 7.18 -8.86
CA LEU A 225 7.32 7.26 -7.85
C LEU A 225 7.01 5.88 -7.26
N GLU A 226 6.91 4.84 -8.09
CA GLU A 226 6.73 3.46 -7.61
C GLU A 226 7.89 2.98 -6.71
N ILE A 227 9.15 3.25 -7.11
CA ILE A 227 10.33 2.87 -6.31
C ILE A 227 10.35 3.65 -4.98
N SER A 228 10.07 4.95 -5.02
CA SER A 228 10.06 5.81 -3.81
C SER A 228 8.94 5.44 -2.83
N SER A 229 7.76 5.11 -3.36
CA SER A 229 6.63 4.57 -2.58
C SER A 229 7.04 3.27 -1.87
N PHE A 230 7.69 2.35 -2.59
CA PHE A 230 8.16 1.10 -1.99
C PHE A 230 9.20 1.36 -0.88
N LEU A 231 10.20 2.22 -1.14
CA LEU A 231 11.22 2.58 -0.16
C LEU A 231 10.62 3.13 1.13
N SER A 232 9.61 4.00 1.01
CA SER A 232 8.91 4.58 2.16
C SER A 232 8.20 3.51 2.98
N ARG A 233 7.48 2.59 2.33
CA ARG A 233 6.81 1.46 3.02
C ARG A 233 7.80 0.52 3.70
N CYS A 234 8.95 0.25 3.10
CA CYS A 234 9.99 -0.56 3.75
C CYS A 234 10.59 0.13 4.97
N LEU A 235 10.75 1.45 4.93
CA LEU A 235 11.20 2.21 6.08
C LEU A 235 10.17 2.14 7.22
N GLU A 236 8.88 2.32 6.91
CA GLU A 236 7.79 2.17 7.88
C GLU A 236 7.75 0.78 8.51
N ILE A 237 7.96 -0.30 7.75
CA ILE A 237 8.01 -1.67 8.28
C ILE A 237 9.27 -1.92 9.12
N LYS A 238 10.38 -1.23 8.81
CA LYS A 238 11.65 -1.42 9.52
C LYS A 238 11.68 -0.69 10.86
N ASP A 239 11.18 0.54 10.88
CA ASP A 239 11.26 1.43 12.05
C ASP A 239 10.25 1.07 13.16
N ASN A 240 9.24 0.25 12.83
CA ASN A 240 8.14 -0.16 13.71
C ASN A 240 8.15 -1.68 13.97
#